data_AF-A0A7Y2CST9-F1
#
_entry.id   AF-A0A7Y2CST9-F1
#
_cell.length_a   1.000
_cell.length_b   1.000
_cell.length_c   1.000
_cell.angle_alpha   90.00
_cell.angle_beta   90.00
_cell.angle_gamma   90.00
#
_symmetry.space_group_name_H-M   'P 1'
#
loop_
_entity.id
_entity.type
_entity.pdbx_description
1 polymer ?
#
loop_
_entity_poly.entity_id
_entity_poly.type
_entity_poly.pdbx_seq_one_letter_code
_entity_poly.pdbx_strand_id
1 'polypeptide(L)'
;MPNTSPDRMARLKGILAFCIGIFGALAILGVFFKILKLDYYELFMKVGFLGEAAAFVTMGVFELIGSFAARPAPAGGETAVPARSGTKVREMEARIKSEVDALFLALGEDAKRFQMEVRALGAEMELARGTIHRMRAELDQVASGRLAEDAGILGTGMSELGDEMRSAGSSVQRIRAELEDVAERFAYFNRGRGHNEDRPALASSRVKDGPTALPRRKVVNQ
;
A
#
# COMPACT_ATOMS: atom_id res chain seq x y z
N MET A 1 33.24 15.22 43.68
CA MET A 1 33.64 15.26 42.26
C MET A 1 33.32 13.89 41.66
N PRO A 2 32.28 13.74 40.82
CA PRO A 2 31.77 12.41 40.49
C PRO A 2 32.55 11.76 39.34
N ASN A 3 32.95 10.51 39.59
CA ASN A 3 33.46 9.52 38.65
C ASN A 3 32.49 9.34 37.47
N THR A 4 32.94 9.30 36.21
CA THR A 4 31.98 9.11 35.09
C THR A 4 32.40 8.22 33.93
N SER A 5 33.60 7.62 33.84
CA SER A 5 33.92 6.72 32.71
C SER A 5 33.45 5.25 32.89
N PRO A 6 33.70 4.56 34.01
CA PRO A 6 33.34 3.13 34.12
C PRO A 6 31.83 2.90 34.24
N ASP A 7 31.12 3.78 34.97
CA ASP A 7 29.67 3.68 35.15
C ASP A 7 28.88 3.87 33.85
N ARG A 8 29.40 4.67 32.91
CA ARG A 8 28.76 4.89 31.61
C ARG A 8 28.83 3.64 30.73
N MET A 9 29.97 2.95 30.71
CA MET A 9 30.11 1.70 29.95
C MET A 9 29.29 0.55 30.55
N ALA A 10 29.21 0.46 31.89
CA ALA A 10 28.39 -0.55 32.56
C ALA A 10 26.89 -0.34 32.25
N ARG A 11 26.41 0.92 32.27
CA ARG A 11 25.04 1.26 31.89
C ARG A 11 24.78 0.99 30.41
N LEU A 12 25.72 1.31 29.53
CA LEU A 12 25.57 1.06 28.09
C LEU A 12 25.46 -0.44 27.78
N LYS A 13 26.28 -1.28 28.43
CA LYS A 13 26.20 -2.75 28.32
C LYS A 13 24.86 -3.28 28.83
N GLY A 14 24.36 -2.75 29.95
CA GLY A 14 23.03 -3.11 30.47
C GLY A 14 21.89 -2.74 29.53
N ILE A 15 21.93 -1.54 28.93
CA ILE A 15 20.94 -1.08 27.94
C ILE A 15 21.02 -1.94 26.67
N LEU A 16 22.22 -2.28 26.21
CA LEU A 16 22.42 -3.08 25.00
C LEU A 16 21.90 -4.52 25.19
N ALA A 17 22.17 -5.13 26.34
CA ALA A 17 21.63 -6.45 26.69
C ALA A 17 20.09 -6.44 26.77
N PHE A 18 19.50 -5.36 27.28
CA PHE A 18 18.05 -5.18 27.29
C PHE A 18 17.47 -5.03 25.89
N CYS A 19 18.12 -4.25 25.01
CA CYS A 19 17.71 -4.10 23.60
C CYS A 19 17.79 -5.44 22.86
N ILE A 20 18.86 -6.23 23.05
CA ILE A 20 18.97 -7.58 22.48
C ILE A 20 17.81 -8.45 22.94
N GLY A 21 17.46 -8.40 24.23
CA GLY A 21 16.30 -9.12 24.77
C GLY A 21 14.97 -8.72 24.12
N ILE A 22 14.75 -7.42 23.89
CA ILE A 22 13.53 -6.92 23.21
C ILE A 22 13.49 -7.40 21.74
N PHE A 23 14.59 -7.30 21.01
CA PHE A 23 14.64 -7.73 19.61
C PHE A 23 14.50 -9.24 19.46
N GLY A 24 15.10 -10.03 20.36
CA GLY A 24 14.90 -11.47 20.44
C GLY A 24 13.44 -11.84 20.76
N ALA A 25 12.80 -11.13 21.69
CA ALA A 25 11.38 -11.32 21.99
C ALA A 25 10.48 -10.99 20.79
N LEU A 26 10.79 -9.93 20.03
CA LEU A 26 10.08 -9.59 18.79
C LEU A 26 10.27 -10.64 17.69
N ALA A 27 11.47 -11.24 17.58
CA ALA A 27 11.74 -12.32 16.64
C ALA A 27 10.92 -13.57 16.97
N ILE A 28 10.89 -13.98 18.25
CA ILE A 28 10.08 -15.11 18.73
C ILE A 28 8.58 -14.82 18.52
N LEU A 29 8.11 -13.61 18.80
CA LEU A 29 6.72 -13.20 18.56
C LEU A 29 6.37 -13.26 17.07
N GLY A 30 7.29 -12.89 16.18
CA GLY A 30 7.14 -13.03 14.73
C GLY A 30 6.98 -14.50 14.28
N VAL A 31 7.71 -15.42 14.91
CA VAL A 31 7.54 -16.88 14.67
C VAL A 31 6.18 -17.36 15.15
N PHE A 32 5.70 -16.89 16.30
CA PHE A 32 4.35 -17.22 16.78
C PHE A 32 3.24 -16.69 15.85
N PHE A 33 3.36 -15.47 15.36
CA PHE A 33 2.41 -14.90 14.39
C PHE A 33 2.43 -15.63 13.05
N LYS A 34 3.59 -16.15 12.63
CA LYS A 34 3.72 -17.03 11.45
C LYS A 34 2.91 -18.32 11.62
N ILE A 35 2.92 -18.92 12.81
CA ILE A 35 2.16 -20.15 13.12
C ILE A 35 0.65 -19.85 13.13
N LEU A 36 0.25 -18.66 13.58
CA LEU A 36 -1.16 -18.22 13.66
C LEU A 36 -1.72 -17.62 12.35
N LYS A 37 -0.92 -17.53 11.28
CA LYS A 37 -1.29 -16.86 10.00
C LYS A 37 -1.85 -15.44 10.18
N LEU A 38 -1.27 -14.68 11.11
CA LEU A 38 -1.59 -13.26 11.26
C LEU A 38 -0.80 -12.46 10.24
N ASP A 39 -1.44 -11.49 9.60
CA ASP A 39 -0.76 -10.51 8.77
C ASP A 39 0.31 -9.79 9.60
N TYR A 40 1.40 -9.35 8.96
CA TYR A 40 2.57 -8.68 9.55
C TYR A 40 3.66 -9.57 10.21
N TYR A 41 3.55 -10.90 10.20
CA TYR A 41 4.59 -11.78 10.77
C TYR A 41 5.99 -11.59 10.15
N GLU A 42 6.08 -11.27 8.85
CA GLU A 42 7.34 -10.97 8.18
C GLU A 42 8.03 -9.72 8.72
N LEU A 43 7.26 -8.69 9.09
CA LEU A 43 7.79 -7.44 9.63
C LEU A 43 8.47 -7.71 10.98
N PHE A 44 7.80 -8.46 11.86
CA PHE A 44 8.34 -8.79 13.18
C PHE A 44 9.59 -9.67 13.10
N MET A 45 9.64 -10.66 12.20
CA MET A 45 10.86 -11.43 11.98
C MET A 45 12.00 -10.57 11.43
N LYS A 46 11.74 -9.73 10.42
CA LYS A 46 12.77 -8.86 9.83
C LYS A 46 13.30 -7.86 10.85
N VAL A 47 12.42 -7.20 11.62
CA VAL A 47 12.81 -6.23 12.65
C VAL A 47 13.53 -6.92 13.82
N GLY A 48 13.07 -8.08 14.26
CA GLY A 48 13.68 -8.84 15.35
C GLY A 48 15.10 -9.30 15.01
N PHE A 49 15.28 -10.01 13.89
CA PHE A 49 16.60 -10.50 13.47
C PHE A 49 17.56 -9.37 13.08
N LEU A 50 17.07 -8.33 12.38
CA LEU A 50 17.90 -7.18 12.00
C LEU A 50 18.34 -6.38 13.24
N GLY A 51 17.45 -6.21 14.22
CA GLY A 51 17.75 -5.52 15.47
C GLY A 51 18.76 -6.28 16.34
N GLU A 52 18.65 -7.60 16.42
CA GLU A 52 19.63 -8.46 17.10
C GLU A 52 21.00 -8.38 16.42
N ALA A 53 21.06 -8.51 15.09
CA ALA A 53 22.31 -8.39 14.34
C ALA A 53 22.98 -7.02 14.52
N ALA A 54 22.20 -5.93 14.49
CA ALA A 54 22.72 -4.58 14.73
C ALA A 54 23.27 -4.40 16.16
N ALA A 55 22.63 -5.01 17.16
CA ALA A 55 23.10 -4.98 18.54
C ALA A 55 24.40 -5.77 18.73
N PHE A 56 24.58 -6.90 18.06
CA PHE A 56 25.85 -7.64 18.07
C PHE A 56 26.98 -6.88 17.35
N VAL A 57 26.70 -6.25 16.22
CA VAL A 57 27.70 -5.44 15.51
C VAL A 57 28.15 -4.26 16.37
N THR A 58 27.20 -3.55 16.99
CA THR A 58 27.55 -2.42 17.88
C THR A 58 28.30 -2.88 19.11
N MET A 59 27.92 -4.01 19.74
CA MET A 59 28.67 -4.61 20.84
C MET A 59 30.10 -4.95 20.42
N GLY A 60 30.26 -5.64 19.29
CA GLY A 60 31.56 -6.05 18.77
C GLY A 60 32.47 -4.87 18.45
N VAL A 61 31.92 -3.79 17.88
CA VAL A 61 32.67 -2.56 17.63
C VAL A 61 33.11 -1.89 18.94
N PHE A 62 32.27 -1.86 19.97
CA PHE A 62 32.64 -1.31 21.28
C PHE A 62 33.70 -2.16 22.01
N GLU A 63 33.62 -3.48 21.93
CA GLU A 63 34.68 -4.36 22.46
C GLU A 63 35.98 -4.24 21.68
N LEU A 64 35.91 -4.09 20.35
CA LEU A 64 37.10 -3.88 19.53
C LEU A 64 37.79 -2.56 19.90
N ILE A 65 37.03 -1.46 19.97
CA ILE A 65 37.55 -0.15 20.42
C ILE A 65 38.08 -0.25 21.86
N GLY A 66 37.38 -0.96 22.75
CA GLY A 66 37.81 -1.20 24.12
C GLY A 66 39.12 -2.00 24.22
N SER A 67 39.30 -3.01 23.36
CA SER A 67 40.52 -3.83 23.30
C SER A 67 41.72 -3.08 22.73
N PHE A 68 41.50 -2.14 21.80
CA PHE A 68 42.54 -1.27 21.28
C PHE A 68 42.90 -0.14 22.27
N ALA A 69 41.93 0.36 23.05
CA ALA A 69 42.17 1.35 24.09
C ALA A 69 42.80 0.74 25.35
N ALA A 70 42.46 -0.51 25.69
CA ALA A 70 43.06 -1.28 26.76
C ALA A 70 44.34 -1.97 26.27
N ARG A 71 45.41 -1.18 26.06
CA ARG A 71 46.77 -1.72 25.91
C ARG A 71 47.05 -2.64 27.11
N PRO A 72 47.48 -3.91 26.92
CA PRO A 72 47.78 -4.78 28.05
C PRO A 72 48.94 -4.17 28.83
N ALA A 73 48.71 -3.90 30.12
CA ALA A 73 49.81 -3.72 31.06
C ALA A 73 50.63 -5.02 31.04
N PRO A 74 51.95 -4.99 30.75
CA PRO A 74 52.75 -6.19 30.81
C PRO A 74 52.72 -6.70 32.25
N ALA A 75 52.07 -7.86 32.44
CA ALA A 75 52.12 -8.63 33.66
C ALA A 75 53.59 -8.94 33.98
N GLY A 76 53.95 -8.73 35.24
CA GLY A 76 55.31 -8.83 35.73
C GLY A 76 55.97 -10.17 35.37
N GLY A 77 57.16 -10.06 34.78
CA GLY A 77 58.18 -11.10 34.77
C GLY A 77 59.48 -10.42 35.15
N GLU A 78 59.97 -10.71 36.35
CA GLU A 78 61.31 -10.36 36.80
C GLU A 78 62.34 -10.97 35.85
N THR A 79 62.95 -10.14 35.00
CA THR A 79 64.30 -10.38 34.51
C THR A 79 64.97 -9.03 34.31
N ALA A 80 66.05 -8.82 35.06
CA ALA A 80 66.90 -7.63 34.99
C ALA A 80 67.46 -7.46 33.57
N VAL A 81 67.33 -6.25 33.01
CA VAL A 81 68.00 -5.82 31.78
C VAL A 81 68.55 -4.40 32.01
N PRO A 82 69.81 -4.11 31.63
CA PRO A 82 70.56 -2.97 32.17
C PRO A 82 70.08 -1.63 31.61
N ALA A 83 70.23 -0.61 32.47
CA ALA A 83 69.94 0.78 32.22
C ALA A 83 70.69 1.33 30.98
N ARG A 84 70.01 1.42 29.83
CA ARG A 84 70.47 2.28 28.72
C ARG A 84 69.37 2.84 27.78
N SER A 85 68.09 2.74 28.13
CA SER A 85 66.97 3.08 27.23
C SER A 85 66.05 4.23 27.69
N GLY A 86 66.37 4.94 28.77
CA GLY A 86 65.47 5.95 29.35
C GLY A 86 65.17 7.18 28.47
N THR A 87 66.07 7.55 27.57
CA THR A 87 65.89 8.73 26.69
C THR A 87 65.03 8.42 25.47
N LYS A 88 65.23 7.27 24.81
CA LYS A 88 64.44 6.86 23.64
C LYS A 88 62.99 6.53 24.00
N VAL A 89 62.75 5.93 25.17
CA VAL A 89 61.39 5.62 25.64
C VAL A 89 60.62 6.89 25.99
N ARG A 90 61.25 7.89 26.59
CA ARG A 90 60.62 9.20 26.86
C ARG A 90 60.30 9.99 25.59
N GLU A 91 61.18 9.95 24.60
CA GLU A 91 60.92 10.61 23.31
C GLU A 91 59.77 9.92 22.56
N MET A 92 59.71 8.59 22.60
CA MET A 92 58.62 7.81 22.02
C MET A 92 57.29 8.06 22.74
N GLU A 93 57.29 8.18 24.07
CA GLU A 93 56.09 8.51 24.84
C GLU A 93 55.58 9.92 24.52
N ALA A 94 56.48 10.90 24.33
CA ALA A 94 56.11 12.26 23.95
C ALA A 94 55.48 12.31 22.54
N ARG A 95 56.01 11.55 21.58
CA ARG A 95 55.43 11.43 20.24
C ARG A 95 54.06 10.77 20.27
N ILE A 96 53.91 9.68 21.02
CA ILE A 96 52.62 8.99 21.18
C ILE A 96 51.58 9.91 21.83
N LYS A 97 51.94 10.68 22.86
CA LYS A 97 51.03 11.67 23.46
C LYS A 97 50.61 12.73 22.44
N SER A 98 51.56 13.26 21.67
CA SER A 98 51.24 14.24 20.62
C SER A 98 50.34 13.67 19.53
N GLU A 99 50.55 12.42 19.10
CA GLU A 99 49.72 11.76 18.10
C GLU A 99 48.33 11.45 18.65
N VAL A 100 48.22 11.01 19.90
CA VAL A 100 46.94 10.77 20.58
C VAL A 100 46.17 12.07 20.75
N ASP A 101 46.81 13.17 21.14
CA ASP A 101 46.16 14.48 21.25
C ASP A 101 45.69 14.99 19.89
N ALA A 102 46.50 14.80 18.84
CA ALA A 102 46.10 15.13 17.47
C ALA A 102 44.91 14.28 16.99
N LEU A 103 44.88 12.98 17.32
CA LEU A 103 43.76 12.09 17.01
C LEU A 103 42.50 12.47 17.81
N PHE A 104 42.62 12.86 19.07
CA PHE A 104 41.48 13.32 19.86
C PHE A 104 40.89 14.63 19.33
N LEU A 105 41.74 15.54 18.85
CA LEU A 105 41.32 16.77 18.18
C LEU A 105 40.58 16.47 16.87
N ALA A 106 41.14 15.61 16.02
CA ALA A 106 40.52 15.19 14.78
C ALA A 106 39.17 14.48 15.02
N LEU A 107 39.13 13.54 15.98
CA LEU A 107 37.90 12.85 16.35
C LEU A 107 36.85 13.79 16.95
N GLY A 108 37.28 14.83 17.67
CA GLY A 108 36.41 15.88 18.19
C GLY A 108 35.79 16.73 17.08
N GLU A 109 36.53 17.02 16.00
CA GLU A 109 35.99 17.68 14.80
C GLU A 109 35.03 16.77 14.02
N ASP A 110 35.40 15.50 13.83
CA ASP A 110 34.57 14.52 13.13
C ASP A 110 33.28 14.24 13.89
N ALA A 111 33.32 14.14 15.23
CA ALA A 111 32.12 13.98 16.05
C ALA A 111 31.17 15.19 15.94
N LYS A 112 31.71 16.41 15.84
CA LYS A 112 30.90 17.61 15.61
C LYS A 112 30.27 17.62 14.22
N ARG A 113 31.02 17.22 13.19
CA ARG A 113 30.50 17.09 11.81
C ARG A 113 29.39 16.04 11.75
N PHE A 114 29.62 14.87 12.33
CA PHE A 114 28.63 13.81 12.43
C PHE A 114 27.38 14.27 13.17
N GLN A 115 27.52 15.02 14.28
CA GLN A 115 26.36 15.58 14.99
C GLN A 115 25.56 16.58 14.14
N MET A 116 26.22 17.40 13.33
CA MET A 116 25.55 18.31 12.40
C MET A 116 24.82 17.57 11.29
N GLU A 117 25.46 16.55 10.70
CA GLU A 117 24.86 15.69 9.68
C GLU A 117 23.66 14.91 10.23
N VAL A 118 23.74 14.33 11.43
CA VAL A 118 22.61 13.63 12.07
C VAL A 118 21.45 14.58 12.35
N ARG A 119 21.71 15.84 12.73
CA ARG A 119 20.65 16.84 12.87
C ARG A 119 20.00 17.19 11.53
N ALA A 120 20.79 17.33 10.48
CA ALA A 120 20.26 17.57 9.13
C ALA A 120 19.41 16.38 8.66
N LEU A 121 19.89 15.15 8.88
CA LEU A 121 19.16 13.93 8.56
C LEU A 121 17.84 13.82 9.35
N GLY A 122 17.85 14.22 10.62
CA GLY A 122 16.64 14.28 11.45
C GLY A 122 15.60 15.26 10.89
N ALA A 123 16.04 16.43 10.40
CA ALA A 123 15.15 17.40 9.76
C ALA A 123 14.57 16.87 8.44
N GLU A 124 15.37 16.19 7.62
CA GLU A 124 14.89 15.54 6.39
C GLU A 124 13.92 14.38 6.69
N MET A 125 14.17 13.60 7.74
CA MET A 125 13.27 12.51 8.17
C MET A 125 11.90 13.02 8.63
N GLU A 126 11.85 14.13 9.37
CA GLU A 126 10.58 14.76 9.76
C GLU A 126 9.80 15.23 8.52
N LEU A 127 10.49 15.79 7.53
CA LEU A 127 9.92 16.21 6.26
C LEU A 127 9.39 15.01 5.44
N ALA A 128 10.16 13.93 5.37
CA ALA A 128 9.76 12.68 4.73
C ALA A 128 8.55 12.05 5.43
N ARG A 129 8.51 12.07 6.75
CA ARG A 129 7.38 11.58 7.55
C ARG A 129 6.11 12.39 7.28
N GLY A 130 6.23 13.71 7.18
CA GLY A 130 5.14 14.60 6.78
C GLY A 130 4.59 14.26 5.39
N THR A 131 5.48 14.00 4.42
CA THR A 131 5.09 13.59 3.06
C THR A 131 4.38 12.24 3.05
N ILE A 132 4.87 11.25 3.80
CA ILE A 132 4.23 9.94 3.93
C ILE A 132 2.83 10.08 4.55
N HIS A 133 2.67 10.92 5.57
CA HIS A 133 1.36 11.18 6.17
C HIS A 133 0.37 11.83 5.19
N ARG A 134 0.83 12.76 4.36
CA ARG A 134 0.00 13.33 3.27
C ARG A 134 -0.39 12.28 2.23
N MET A 135 0.58 11.50 1.75
CA MET A 135 0.30 10.43 0.78
C MET A 135 -0.67 9.40 1.34
N ARG A 136 -0.55 9.04 2.62
CA ARG A 136 -1.52 8.15 3.28
C ARG A 136 -2.90 8.77 3.33
N ALA A 137 -3.03 10.06 3.67
CA ALA A 137 -4.31 10.75 3.71
C ALA A 137 -4.94 10.90 2.31
N GLU A 138 -4.14 11.16 1.27
CA GLU A 138 -4.60 11.20 -0.12
C GLU A 138 -5.06 9.81 -0.59
N LEU A 139 -4.30 8.75 -0.29
CA LEU A 139 -4.69 7.37 -0.59
C LEU A 139 -5.96 6.96 0.16
N ASP A 140 -6.10 7.36 1.43
CA ASP A 140 -7.32 7.12 2.21
C ASP A 140 -8.49 7.83 1.55
N GLN A 141 -8.34 9.09 1.12
CA GLN A 141 -9.39 9.87 0.45
C GLN A 141 -9.75 9.32 -0.94
N VAL A 142 -8.79 8.73 -1.66
CA VAL A 142 -9.02 8.04 -2.94
C VAL A 142 -9.73 6.71 -2.72
N ALA A 143 -9.38 5.99 -1.65
CA ALA A 143 -9.98 4.70 -1.31
C ALA A 143 -11.37 4.83 -0.63
N SER A 144 -11.61 5.90 0.13
CA SER A 144 -12.71 5.97 1.10
C SER A 144 -14.03 6.52 0.57
N GLY A 145 -14.16 6.91 -0.70
CA GLY A 145 -15.44 7.47 -1.12
C GLY A 145 -15.60 7.69 -2.61
N ARG A 146 -14.68 8.42 -3.25
CA ARG A 146 -14.92 8.89 -4.62
C ARG A 146 -15.04 7.76 -5.63
N LEU A 147 -14.18 6.73 -5.58
CA LEU A 147 -14.32 5.61 -6.52
C LEU A 147 -15.56 4.75 -6.29
N ALA A 148 -15.96 4.52 -5.03
CA ALA A 148 -17.14 3.72 -4.72
C ALA A 148 -18.43 4.48 -5.06
N GLU A 149 -18.44 5.80 -4.83
CA GLU A 149 -19.53 6.70 -5.20
C GLU A 149 -19.63 6.87 -6.72
N ASP A 150 -18.52 7.09 -7.42
CA ASP A 150 -18.47 7.17 -8.88
C ASP A 150 -18.90 5.85 -9.53
N ALA A 151 -18.51 4.70 -8.96
CA ALA A 151 -18.97 3.39 -9.42
C ALA A 151 -20.48 3.19 -9.18
N GLY A 152 -21.02 3.70 -8.07
CA GLY A 152 -22.45 3.69 -7.78
C GLY A 152 -23.26 4.55 -8.76
N ILE A 153 -22.78 5.76 -9.04
CA ILE A 153 -23.40 6.67 -10.02
C ILE A 153 -23.35 6.05 -11.43
N LEU A 154 -22.21 5.50 -11.83
CA LEU A 154 -22.05 4.83 -13.12
C LEU A 154 -22.94 3.59 -13.24
N GLY A 155 -23.06 2.78 -12.18
CA GLY A 155 -23.95 1.63 -12.15
C GLY A 155 -25.42 2.02 -12.30
N THR A 156 -25.83 3.11 -11.66
CA THR A 156 -27.19 3.66 -11.77
C THR A 156 -27.45 4.16 -13.20
N GLY A 157 -26.51 4.93 -13.76
CA GLY A 157 -26.62 5.41 -15.15
C GLY A 157 -26.64 4.28 -16.19
N MET A 158 -25.88 3.20 -15.98
CA MET A 158 -25.93 2.01 -16.84
C MET A 158 -27.28 1.27 -16.75
N SER A 159 -27.90 1.24 -15.58
CA SER A 159 -29.23 0.64 -15.42
C SER A 159 -30.31 1.45 -16.14
N GLU A 160 -30.31 2.78 -15.97
CA GLU A 160 -31.22 3.68 -16.70
C GLU A 160 -31.03 3.58 -18.21
N LEU A 161 -29.78 3.58 -18.69
CA LEU A 161 -29.48 3.40 -20.12
C LEU A 161 -29.97 2.03 -20.62
N GLY A 162 -29.83 0.97 -19.81
CA GLY A 162 -30.30 -0.36 -20.15
C GLY A 162 -31.83 -0.43 -20.30
N ASP A 163 -32.57 0.26 -19.43
CA ASP A 163 -34.02 0.35 -19.51
C ASP A 163 -34.46 1.18 -20.72
N GLU A 164 -33.76 2.29 -21.00
CA GLU A 164 -34.04 3.12 -22.17
C GLU A 164 -33.72 2.40 -23.48
N MET A 165 -32.62 1.63 -23.55
CA MET A 165 -32.32 0.77 -24.70
C MET A 165 -33.39 -0.31 -24.92
N ARG A 166 -33.90 -0.91 -23.83
CA ARG A 166 -34.97 -1.92 -23.92
C ARG A 166 -36.27 -1.28 -24.43
N SER A 167 -36.59 -0.08 -23.96
CA SER A 167 -37.72 0.71 -24.43
C SER A 167 -37.58 1.08 -25.91
N ALA A 168 -36.41 1.56 -26.33
CA ALA A 168 -36.08 1.85 -27.72
C ALA A 168 -36.19 0.60 -28.61
N GLY A 169 -35.68 -0.54 -28.16
CA GLY A 169 -35.81 -1.82 -28.84
C GLY A 169 -37.28 -2.24 -29.04
N SER A 170 -38.12 -2.05 -28.02
CA SER A 170 -39.56 -2.31 -28.12
C SER A 170 -40.24 -1.38 -29.14
N SER A 171 -39.80 -0.13 -29.22
CA SER A 171 -40.34 0.86 -30.15
C SER A 171 -39.96 0.52 -31.60
N VAL A 172 -38.71 0.11 -31.83
CA VAL A 172 -38.26 -0.38 -33.14
C VAL A 172 -39.02 -1.62 -33.58
N GLN A 173 -39.30 -2.56 -32.66
CA GLN A 173 -40.12 -3.74 -32.97
C GLN A 173 -41.55 -3.37 -33.37
N ARG A 174 -42.16 -2.38 -32.70
CA ARG A 174 -43.50 -1.88 -33.11
C ARG A 174 -43.46 -1.24 -34.49
N ILE A 175 -42.48 -0.37 -34.75
CA ILE A 175 -42.32 0.27 -36.07
C ILE A 175 -42.14 -0.78 -37.16
N ARG A 176 -41.36 -1.83 -36.91
CA ARG A 176 -41.19 -2.94 -37.85
C ARG A 176 -42.52 -3.65 -38.14
N ALA A 177 -43.30 -3.95 -37.10
CA ALA A 177 -44.61 -4.58 -37.27
C ALA A 177 -45.59 -3.67 -38.04
N GLU A 178 -45.56 -2.36 -37.78
CA GLU A 178 -46.36 -1.37 -38.52
C GLU A 178 -45.93 -1.28 -39.99
N LEU A 179 -44.64 -1.32 -40.29
CA LEU A 179 -44.11 -1.36 -41.65
C LEU A 179 -44.53 -2.65 -42.40
N GLU A 180 -44.54 -3.80 -41.72
CA GLU A 180 -45.03 -5.06 -42.28
C GLU A 180 -46.54 -5.00 -42.59
N ASP A 181 -47.38 -4.45 -41.69
CA ASP A 181 -48.82 -4.25 -41.93
C ASP A 181 -49.08 -3.27 -43.10
N VAL A 182 -48.34 -2.16 -43.16
CA VAL A 182 -48.45 -1.20 -44.28
C VAL A 182 -48.05 -1.86 -45.60
N ALA A 183 -46.97 -2.65 -45.62
CA ALA A 183 -46.54 -3.39 -46.81
C ALA A 183 -47.59 -4.41 -47.27
N GLU A 184 -48.21 -5.13 -46.34
CA GLU A 184 -49.28 -6.09 -46.64
C GLU A 184 -50.52 -5.39 -47.22
N ARG A 185 -50.95 -4.27 -46.63
CA ARG A 185 -52.04 -3.44 -47.16
C ARG A 185 -51.74 -2.91 -48.55
N PHE A 186 -50.50 -2.50 -48.81
CA PHE A 186 -50.08 -2.04 -50.13
C PHE A 186 -50.13 -3.17 -51.16
N ALA A 187 -49.68 -4.38 -50.80
CA ALA A 187 -49.75 -5.56 -51.65
C ALA A 187 -51.21 -5.97 -51.93
N TYR A 188 -52.09 -5.91 -50.93
CA TYR A 188 -53.52 -6.15 -51.09
C TYR A 188 -54.18 -5.13 -52.01
N PHE A 189 -53.91 -3.84 -51.80
CA PHE A 189 -54.43 -2.76 -52.65
C PHE A 189 -53.97 -2.92 -54.11
N ASN A 190 -52.69 -3.26 -54.32
CA ASN A 190 -52.15 -3.46 -55.66
C ASN A 190 -52.75 -4.70 -56.34
N ARG A 191 -53.06 -5.77 -55.59
CA ARG A 191 -53.77 -6.96 -56.09
C ARG A 191 -55.23 -6.65 -56.47
N GLY A 192 -55.89 -5.76 -55.73
CA GLY A 192 -57.28 -5.33 -56.01
C GLY A 192 -57.47 -4.50 -57.28
N ARG A 193 -56.41 -3.88 -57.82
CA ARG A 193 -56.46 -3.20 -59.14
C ARG A 193 -56.37 -4.15 -60.33
N GLY A 194 -55.90 -5.38 -60.13
CA GLY A 194 -55.73 -6.36 -61.22
C GLY A 194 -56.95 -7.25 -61.49
N HIS A 195 -58.06 -7.08 -60.77
CA HIS A 195 -59.18 -8.03 -60.80
C HIS A 195 -60.57 -7.38 -61.00
N ASN A 196 -60.64 -6.20 -61.65
CA ASN A 196 -61.91 -5.56 -62.02
C ASN A 196 -62.23 -5.58 -63.52
N GLU A 197 -61.43 -6.25 -64.34
CA GLU A 197 -61.78 -6.63 -65.71
C GLU A 197 -61.98 -8.15 -65.75
N ASP A 198 -63.16 -8.60 -65.29
CA ASP A 198 -63.85 -9.79 -65.79
C ASP A 198 -65.06 -10.04 -64.89
N ARG A 199 -66.13 -9.30 -65.19
CA ARG A 199 -67.47 -9.55 -64.64
C ARG A 199 -68.29 -10.28 -65.71
N PRO A 200 -68.49 -11.61 -65.65
CA PRO A 200 -69.62 -12.21 -66.32
C PRO A 200 -70.86 -12.12 -65.43
N ALA A 201 -71.98 -11.98 -66.11
CA ALA A 201 -73.28 -11.69 -65.56
C ALA A 201 -73.94 -12.88 -64.84
N LEU A 202 -74.90 -12.53 -63.97
CA LEU A 202 -76.05 -13.32 -63.50
C LEU A 202 -75.79 -14.49 -62.52
N ALA A 203 -76.27 -14.33 -61.29
CA ALA A 203 -77.33 -15.22 -60.78
C ALA A 203 -78.01 -14.62 -59.53
N SER A 204 -79.33 -14.46 -59.69
CA SER A 204 -80.33 -14.21 -58.68
C SER A 204 -80.25 -15.16 -57.48
N SER A 205 -80.32 -14.64 -56.26
CA SER A 205 -80.98 -15.33 -55.14
C SER A 205 -81.42 -14.33 -54.08
N ARG A 206 -82.73 -14.36 -53.84
CA ARG A 206 -83.57 -13.51 -53.03
C ARG A 206 -83.88 -14.26 -51.73
N VAL A 207 -83.34 -13.84 -50.59
CA VAL A 207 -83.87 -14.18 -49.24
C VAL A 207 -83.41 -13.07 -48.26
N LYS A 208 -84.24 -12.08 -47.92
CA LYS A 208 -85.28 -12.02 -46.86
C LYS A 208 -84.71 -11.68 -45.46
N ASP A 209 -84.97 -10.42 -45.07
CA ASP A 209 -85.29 -9.87 -43.74
C ASP A 209 -84.51 -10.29 -42.48
N GLY A 210 -84.01 -9.27 -41.75
CA GLY A 210 -84.01 -9.27 -40.27
C GLY A 210 -82.76 -8.71 -39.57
N PRO A 211 -82.84 -7.53 -38.90
CA PRO A 211 -81.76 -7.00 -38.07
C PRO A 211 -81.89 -7.51 -36.63
N THR A 212 -80.80 -8.01 -36.03
CA THR A 212 -80.80 -8.35 -34.59
C THR A 212 -79.53 -7.89 -33.89
N ALA A 213 -79.67 -6.74 -33.24
CA ALA A 213 -79.18 -6.35 -31.91
C ALA A 213 -77.82 -6.88 -31.38
N LEU A 214 -76.94 -5.91 -31.08
CA LEU A 214 -75.97 -5.96 -29.97
C LEU A 214 -76.66 -6.23 -28.63
N PRO A 215 -75.95 -6.82 -27.64
CA PRO A 215 -75.68 -5.98 -26.46
C PRO A 215 -74.35 -6.22 -25.71
N ARG A 216 -73.84 -5.09 -25.19
CA ARG A 216 -73.25 -4.83 -23.86
C ARG A 216 -72.12 -5.71 -23.30
N ARG A 217 -70.93 -5.10 -23.27
CA ARG A 217 -70.21 -4.61 -22.07
C ARG A 217 -70.51 -5.36 -20.75
N LYS A 218 -69.54 -6.13 -20.26
CA LYS A 218 -69.25 -6.25 -18.82
C LYS A 218 -67.81 -5.83 -18.55
N VAL A 219 -67.70 -4.73 -17.82
CA VAL A 219 -66.54 -4.34 -17.03
C VAL A 219 -66.51 -5.30 -15.84
N VAL A 220 -65.38 -5.96 -15.58
CA VAL A 220 -65.08 -6.55 -14.28
C VAL A 220 -63.64 -6.22 -13.95
N ASN A 221 -63.48 -5.34 -12.96
CA ASN A 221 -62.26 -5.16 -12.18
C ASN A 221 -61.98 -6.45 -11.39
N GLN A 222 -60.72 -6.87 -11.37
CA GLN A 222 -59.94 -7.11 -10.14
C GLN A 222 -58.48 -6.83 -10.44
#